data_AF-A0A7Z0TSA6-F1
#
_entry.id   AF-A0A7Z0TSA6-F1
#
_cell.length_a   1.000
_cell.length_b   1.000
_cell.length_c   1.000
_cell.angle_alpha   90.00
_cell.angle_beta   90.00
_cell.angle_gamma   90.00
#
_symmetry.space_group_name_H-M   'P 1'
#
loop_
_entity.id
_entity.type
_entity.pdbx_description
1 polymer ?
#
loop_
_entity_poly.entity_id
_entity_poly.type
_entity_poly.pdbx_seq_one_letter_code
_entity_poly.pdbx_strand_id
1 'polypeptide(L)'
;MLKATAEEIEEVREYFEWQAPDLEVTFMQKVYSEAVLNTRHDVWDIHTNKDRWWVITGGTNLYSQAQFPNMDLALTFHIGLILRIPRTEDQQQGDLHIVPFASVYEKMEEAGTAVTQAMNLAAYQAVGVRCREALLEFISVAQDAAVWTDSPPQRANYRAWMEIICNNLLPSDTNKERRGAVKGALESAWTFSNWLTHSKSATWLDAELAHSLIQHGISMATSLILRELRGVPEECPNCGSPHLEPQQGENSAFPGILWERPHCVDCGWGGRPVPIIDLADRQPIITREGNESDECSVGTVPLRTILRPGDPPIEPLKGVEIGPPEPFVFFAYGENMLSDRLLKLVPNCKPLGVATLSGHTLRFHKRSADGSGKCNAFANGGDSTVMGVLFSFDIAERAKLDQAHGVGSGYEHAMVTVINEKGRRRKVLTYLAAAEHIDDGLKPHAWYKQLVLDGGREHGLPPEYVAEHIEAVETVHDPVDKK
;
A
#
# COMPACT_ATOMS: atom_id res chain seq x y z
N MET A 1 -20.67 17.53 -17.77
CA MET A 1 -19.83 17.89 -16.60
C MET A 1 -20.48 17.30 -15.36
N LEU A 2 -19.72 16.55 -14.57
CA LEU A 2 -20.23 15.90 -13.36
C LEU A 2 -20.14 16.87 -12.18
N LYS A 3 -21.10 16.80 -11.26
CA LYS A 3 -21.02 17.53 -9.99
C LYS A 3 -20.04 16.78 -9.08
N ALA A 4 -19.22 17.53 -8.36
CA ALA A 4 -18.33 16.99 -7.32
C ALA A 4 -18.60 17.71 -5.99
N THR A 5 -18.38 17.01 -4.88
CA THR A 5 -18.50 17.58 -3.53
C THR A 5 -17.26 18.43 -3.19
N ALA A 6 -17.37 19.31 -2.18
CA ALA A 6 -16.22 20.09 -1.73
C ALA A 6 -15.08 19.21 -1.20
N GLU A 7 -15.42 18.09 -0.55
CA GLU A 7 -14.47 17.10 -0.05
C GLU A 7 -13.73 16.39 -1.19
N GLU A 8 -14.45 15.94 -2.23
CA GLU A 8 -13.84 15.31 -3.41
C GLU A 8 -12.89 16.27 -4.16
N ILE A 9 -13.23 17.57 -4.21
CA ILE A 9 -12.39 18.61 -4.81
C ILE A 9 -11.10 18.78 -4.00
N GLU A 10 -11.20 18.82 -2.67
CA GLU A 10 -10.06 19.04 -1.79
C GLU A 10 -9.13 17.82 -1.78
N GLU A 11 -9.67 16.61 -1.71
CA GLU A 11 -8.86 15.38 -1.76
C GLU A 11 -8.01 15.30 -3.04
N VAL A 12 -8.62 15.62 -4.19
CA VAL A 12 -7.92 15.63 -5.48
C VAL A 12 -6.92 16.77 -5.56
N ARG A 13 -7.22 17.93 -4.97
CA ARG A 13 -6.31 19.07 -4.87
C ARG A 13 -5.07 18.72 -4.04
N GLU A 14 -5.29 18.25 -2.81
CA GLU A 14 -4.23 17.85 -1.89
C GLU A 14 -3.33 16.79 -2.53
N TYR A 15 -3.94 15.79 -3.19
CA TYR A 15 -3.19 14.78 -3.92
C TYR A 15 -2.35 15.38 -5.06
N PHE A 16 -2.94 16.25 -5.89
CA PHE A 16 -2.25 16.85 -7.02
C PHE A 16 -1.09 17.74 -6.55
N GLU A 17 -1.33 18.61 -5.57
CA GLU A 17 -0.31 19.50 -5.00
C GLU A 17 0.78 18.72 -4.27
N TRP A 18 0.45 17.56 -3.70
CA TRP A 18 1.43 16.65 -3.12
C TRP A 18 2.34 16.03 -4.18
N GLN A 19 1.79 15.60 -5.31
CA GLN A 19 2.55 14.92 -6.35
C GLN A 19 3.26 15.87 -7.33
N ALA A 20 2.70 17.05 -7.56
CA ALA A 20 3.24 18.08 -8.46
C ALA A 20 3.40 19.42 -7.71
N PRO A 21 4.29 19.49 -6.69
CA PRO A 21 4.41 20.65 -5.80
C PRO A 21 4.96 21.91 -6.46
N ASP A 22 5.48 21.82 -7.69
CA ASP A 22 5.96 22.95 -8.47
C ASP A 22 4.88 23.57 -9.39
N LEU A 23 3.69 22.95 -9.45
CA LEU A 23 2.54 23.35 -10.25
C LEU A 23 1.44 23.91 -9.35
N GLU A 24 0.80 24.99 -9.81
CA GLU A 24 -0.31 25.63 -9.10
C GLU A 24 -1.61 25.37 -9.85
N VAL A 25 -2.61 24.79 -9.17
CA VAL A 25 -3.91 24.48 -9.78
C VAL A 25 -4.72 25.75 -10.00
N THR A 26 -4.95 26.12 -11.26
CA THR A 26 -5.78 27.27 -11.65
C THR A 26 -7.23 26.88 -11.90
N PHE A 27 -7.48 25.64 -12.31
CA PHE A 27 -8.80 25.09 -12.55
C PHE A 27 -8.82 23.58 -12.35
N MET A 28 -9.92 23.04 -11.83
CA MET A 28 -10.13 21.60 -11.73
C MET A 28 -11.61 21.24 -11.91
N GLN A 29 -11.86 20.13 -12.59
CA GLN A 29 -13.22 19.66 -12.84
C GLN A 29 -13.30 18.15 -13.02
N LYS A 30 -14.25 17.50 -12.33
CA LYS A 30 -14.62 16.10 -12.59
C LYS A 30 -15.33 16.01 -13.94
N VAL A 31 -14.70 15.33 -14.91
CA VAL A 31 -15.18 15.24 -16.30
C VAL A 31 -15.85 13.90 -16.60
N TYR A 32 -15.42 12.82 -15.94
CA TYR A 32 -15.91 11.47 -16.19
C TYR A 32 -15.84 10.59 -14.93
N SER A 33 -16.58 9.48 -14.94
CA SER A 33 -16.64 8.52 -13.84
C SER A 33 -17.01 7.15 -14.38
N GLU A 34 -16.23 6.13 -14.03
CA GLU A 34 -16.44 4.74 -14.43
C GLU A 34 -16.13 3.77 -13.29
N ALA A 35 -16.95 2.73 -13.13
CA ALA A 35 -16.73 1.70 -12.11
C ALA A 35 -16.21 0.41 -12.77
N VAL A 36 -15.06 -0.09 -12.29
CA VAL A 36 -14.41 -1.31 -12.77
C VAL A 36 -13.96 -2.14 -11.57
N LEU A 37 -14.32 -3.43 -11.53
CA LEU A 37 -13.87 -4.41 -10.51
C LEU A 37 -13.97 -3.88 -9.06
N ASN A 38 -15.16 -3.41 -8.66
CA ASN A 38 -15.48 -2.85 -7.34
C ASN A 38 -14.80 -1.51 -6.99
N THR A 39 -14.13 -0.87 -7.96
CA THR A 39 -13.48 0.43 -7.73
C THR A 39 -14.05 1.47 -8.70
N ARG A 40 -14.46 2.62 -8.15
CA ARG A 40 -14.90 3.76 -8.93
C ARG A 40 -13.70 4.65 -9.26
N HIS A 41 -13.55 4.96 -10.54
CA HIS A 41 -12.51 5.81 -11.09
C HIS A 41 -13.15 7.11 -11.57
N ASP A 42 -12.92 8.19 -10.85
CA ASP A 42 -13.34 9.53 -11.27
C ASP A 42 -12.18 10.23 -11.96
N VAL A 43 -12.44 10.77 -13.16
CA VAL A 43 -11.45 11.48 -13.96
C VAL A 43 -11.64 12.99 -13.82
N TRP A 44 -10.55 13.66 -13.50
CA TRP A 44 -10.48 15.10 -13.27
C TRP A 44 -9.58 15.77 -14.30
N ASP A 45 -10.09 16.80 -14.97
CA ASP A 45 -9.30 17.71 -15.80
C ASP A 45 -8.73 18.81 -14.90
N ILE A 46 -7.40 18.88 -14.79
CA ILE A 46 -6.69 19.85 -13.97
C ILE A 46 -5.85 20.74 -14.86
N HIS A 47 -6.03 22.05 -14.73
CA HIS A 47 -5.22 23.05 -15.41
C HIS A 47 -4.32 23.69 -14.37
N THR A 48 -3.06 23.87 -14.72
CA THR A 48 -2.06 24.48 -13.85
C THR A 48 -1.63 25.84 -14.42
N ASN A 49 -0.68 26.47 -13.73
CA ASN A 49 0.04 27.64 -14.23
C ASN A 49 0.99 27.33 -15.41
N LYS A 50 1.28 26.06 -15.72
CA LYS A 50 2.22 25.67 -16.80
C LYS A 50 1.58 24.79 -17.88
N ASP A 51 0.71 23.87 -17.49
CA ASP A 51 0.29 22.74 -18.32
C ASP A 51 -1.05 22.12 -17.84
N ARG A 52 -1.41 20.96 -18.38
CA ARG A 52 -2.68 20.26 -18.11
C ARG A 52 -2.48 18.80 -17.78
N TRP A 53 -3.31 18.30 -16.88
CA TRP A 53 -3.21 16.96 -16.32
C TRP A 53 -4.57 16.29 -16.20
N TRP A 54 -4.57 14.97 -16.28
CA TRP A 54 -5.65 14.14 -15.77
C TRP A 54 -5.29 13.68 -14.36
N VAL A 55 -6.23 13.74 -13.42
CA VAL A 55 -6.13 12.97 -12.18
C VAL A 55 -7.26 11.95 -12.17
N ILE A 56 -6.92 10.69 -11.92
CA ILE A 56 -7.88 9.58 -11.92
C ILE A 56 -7.85 8.94 -10.54
N THR A 57 -9.00 8.89 -9.86
CA THR A 57 -9.18 8.28 -8.53
C THR A 57 -9.41 6.76 -8.61
N GLY A 58 -9.51 6.08 -7.47
CA GLY A 58 -9.61 4.60 -7.43
C GLY A 58 -8.25 3.90 -7.38
N GLY A 59 -7.28 4.56 -6.76
CA GLY A 59 -5.84 4.27 -6.92
C GLY A 59 -5.11 5.54 -7.35
N THR A 60 -5.42 6.67 -6.70
CA THR A 60 -5.26 8.02 -7.25
C THR A 60 -3.89 8.25 -7.88
N ASN A 61 -3.87 8.71 -9.13
CA ASN A 61 -2.66 9.01 -9.90
C ASN A 61 -2.88 10.14 -10.92
N LEU A 62 -1.80 10.82 -11.32
CA LEU A 62 -1.81 11.90 -12.30
C LEU A 62 -1.19 11.48 -13.65
N TYR A 63 -1.70 12.04 -14.74
CA TYR A 63 -1.27 11.76 -16.09
C TYR A 63 -1.16 13.07 -16.87
N SER A 64 0.03 13.36 -17.40
CA SER A 64 0.23 14.57 -18.21
C SER A 64 -0.62 14.50 -19.47
N GLN A 65 -1.36 15.55 -19.81
CA GLN A 65 -2.09 15.60 -21.08
C GLN A 65 -1.13 15.67 -22.29
N ALA A 66 0.14 16.02 -22.09
CA ALA A 66 1.14 15.95 -23.15
C ALA A 66 1.45 14.49 -23.54
N GLN A 67 1.50 13.59 -22.57
CA GLN A 67 1.74 12.15 -22.79
C GLN A 67 0.44 11.37 -23.05
N PHE A 68 -0.65 11.80 -22.41
CA PHE A 68 -1.98 11.22 -22.52
C PHE A 68 -2.97 12.27 -23.07
N PRO A 69 -2.91 12.58 -24.38
CA PRO A 69 -3.73 13.64 -24.97
C PRO A 69 -5.23 13.32 -24.97
N ASN A 70 -5.60 12.05 -24.71
CA ASN A 70 -6.97 11.59 -24.58
C ASN A 70 -7.22 11.05 -23.16
N MET A 71 -8.33 11.49 -22.56
CA MET A 71 -8.88 10.95 -21.31
C MET A 71 -9.05 9.43 -21.34
N ASP A 72 -9.59 8.87 -22.42
CA ASP A 72 -9.83 7.41 -22.51
C ASP A 72 -8.51 6.62 -22.49
N LEU A 73 -7.45 7.19 -23.07
CA LEU A 73 -6.11 6.60 -23.05
C LEU A 73 -5.53 6.64 -21.64
N ALA A 74 -5.67 7.77 -20.94
CA ALA A 74 -5.23 7.91 -19.54
C ALA A 74 -5.97 6.93 -18.63
N LEU A 75 -7.30 6.81 -18.78
CA LEU A 75 -8.14 5.94 -17.98
C LEU A 75 -7.84 4.46 -18.21
N THR A 76 -7.70 4.03 -19.47
CA THR A 76 -7.35 2.65 -19.81
C THR A 76 -5.98 2.28 -19.22
N PHE A 77 -4.99 3.17 -19.35
CA PHE A 77 -3.67 2.96 -18.78
C PHE A 77 -3.72 2.91 -17.24
N HIS A 78 -4.47 3.82 -16.61
CA HIS A 78 -4.66 3.86 -15.16
C HIS A 78 -5.24 2.56 -14.63
N ILE A 79 -6.37 2.11 -15.19
CA ILE A 79 -7.01 0.85 -14.78
C ILE A 79 -6.01 -0.31 -14.91
N GLY A 80 -5.31 -0.39 -16.05
CA GLY A 80 -4.28 -1.41 -16.26
C GLY A 80 -3.11 -1.33 -15.27
N LEU A 81 -2.74 -0.13 -14.79
CA LEU A 81 -1.71 0.07 -13.77
C LEU A 81 -2.21 -0.36 -12.39
N ILE A 82 -3.40 0.07 -11.99
CA ILE A 82 -3.98 -0.24 -10.67
C ILE A 82 -4.23 -1.74 -10.49
N LEU A 83 -4.63 -2.45 -11.56
CA LEU A 83 -4.75 -3.91 -11.53
C LEU A 83 -3.41 -4.64 -11.33
N ARG A 84 -2.28 -3.97 -11.59
CA ARG A 84 -0.93 -4.54 -11.49
C ARG A 84 -0.18 -4.17 -10.21
N ILE A 85 -0.64 -3.16 -9.48
CA ILE A 85 -0.07 -2.83 -8.18
C ILE A 85 -0.52 -3.92 -7.20
N PRO A 86 0.42 -4.67 -6.57
CA PRO A 86 0.05 -5.68 -5.60
C PRO A 86 -0.78 -5.03 -4.49
N ARG A 87 -2.02 -5.46 -4.35
CA ARG A 87 -2.73 -5.29 -3.08
C ARG A 87 -1.97 -6.18 -2.09
N THR A 88 -1.48 -5.59 -0.99
CA THR A 88 -0.50 -6.10 -0.02
C THR A 88 -0.45 -7.62 0.18
N GLU A 89 0.73 -8.19 0.47
CA GLU A 89 0.94 -9.62 0.80
C GLU A 89 -0.04 -10.16 1.88
N ASP A 90 -0.48 -9.31 2.82
CA ASP A 90 -1.49 -9.67 3.83
C ASP A 90 -2.86 -10.05 3.23
N GLN A 91 -3.22 -9.54 2.05
CA GLN A 91 -4.41 -9.99 1.32
C GLN A 91 -4.18 -11.32 0.61
N GLN A 92 -2.95 -11.62 0.16
CA GLN A 92 -2.63 -12.92 -0.46
C GLN A 92 -2.65 -14.09 0.54
N GLN A 93 -2.40 -13.86 1.83
CA GLN A 93 -2.56 -14.89 2.86
C GLN A 93 -4.04 -15.24 3.10
N GLY A 94 -4.95 -14.28 2.93
CA GLY A 94 -6.40 -14.51 2.97
C GLY A 94 -6.92 -15.39 1.84
N ASP A 95 -6.17 -15.47 0.73
CA ASP A 95 -6.49 -16.24 -0.48
C ASP A 95 -5.94 -17.69 -0.45
N LEU A 96 -5.20 -18.06 0.61
CA LEU A 96 -4.69 -19.44 0.77
C LEU A 96 -5.77 -20.33 1.38
N HIS A 97 -6.67 -20.76 0.52
CA HIS A 97 -7.73 -21.71 0.86
C HIS A 97 -7.19 -23.14 0.88
N ILE A 98 -7.77 -24.01 1.70
CA ILE A 98 -7.56 -25.46 1.52
C ILE A 98 -8.24 -25.84 0.20
N VAL A 99 -7.55 -26.60 -0.66
CA VAL A 99 -7.98 -27.05 -2.00
C VAL A 99 -9.50 -27.34 -2.12
N PRO A 100 -10.17 -28.03 -1.19
CA PRO A 100 -11.60 -28.32 -1.32
C PRO A 100 -12.49 -27.09 -1.38
N PHE A 101 -12.11 -25.95 -0.78
CA PHE A 101 -12.94 -24.74 -0.73
C PHE A 101 -12.71 -23.78 -1.89
N ALA A 102 -11.76 -24.05 -2.80
CA ALA A 102 -11.45 -23.15 -3.92
C ALA A 102 -12.69 -22.78 -4.74
N SER A 103 -13.54 -23.77 -5.08
CA SER A 103 -14.79 -23.54 -5.83
C SER A 103 -15.78 -22.61 -5.13
N VAL A 104 -15.78 -22.59 -3.78
CA VAL A 104 -16.64 -21.70 -2.99
C VAL A 104 -16.21 -20.25 -3.16
N TYR A 105 -14.90 -20.00 -3.11
CA TYR A 105 -14.34 -18.65 -3.28
C TYR A 105 -14.50 -18.15 -4.72
N GLU A 106 -14.32 -19.02 -5.72
CA GLU A 106 -14.64 -18.70 -7.12
C GLU A 106 -16.10 -18.25 -7.27
N LYS A 107 -17.06 -18.97 -6.66
CA LYS A 107 -18.49 -18.58 -6.68
C LYS A 107 -18.75 -17.25 -5.98
N MET A 108 -18.04 -16.96 -4.89
CA MET A 108 -18.12 -15.67 -4.19
C MET A 108 -17.58 -14.53 -5.04
N GLU A 109 -16.49 -14.75 -5.77
CA GLU A 109 -15.91 -13.78 -6.70
C GLU A 109 -16.81 -13.55 -7.92
N GLU A 110 -17.41 -14.61 -8.49
CA GLU A 110 -18.43 -14.50 -9.54
C GLU A 110 -19.63 -13.66 -9.10
N ALA A 111 -20.08 -13.83 -7.85
CA ALA A 111 -21.15 -13.03 -7.27
C ALA A 111 -20.74 -11.55 -7.10
N GLY A 112 -19.51 -11.29 -6.62
CA GLY A 112 -18.97 -9.93 -6.50
C GLY A 112 -18.80 -9.23 -7.85
N THR A 113 -18.27 -9.95 -8.85
CA THR A 113 -18.22 -9.47 -10.24
C THR A 113 -19.62 -9.12 -10.75
N ALA A 114 -20.63 -9.95 -10.46
CA ALA A 114 -22.00 -9.65 -10.86
C ALA A 114 -22.57 -8.38 -10.20
N VAL A 115 -22.21 -8.07 -8.95
CA VAL A 115 -22.58 -6.81 -8.28
C VAL A 115 -22.05 -5.61 -9.06
N THR A 116 -20.77 -5.65 -9.49
CA THR A 116 -20.15 -4.54 -10.24
C THR A 116 -20.84 -4.25 -11.56
N GLN A 117 -21.36 -5.28 -12.22
CA GLN A 117 -21.97 -5.19 -13.53
C GLN A 117 -23.49 -4.94 -13.47
N ALA A 118 -24.10 -4.97 -12.28
CA ALA A 118 -25.55 -4.89 -12.14
C ALA A 118 -26.05 -3.45 -12.29
N MET A 119 -26.84 -3.20 -13.34
CA MET A 119 -27.41 -1.87 -13.64
C MET A 119 -28.94 -1.82 -13.58
N ASN A 120 -29.61 -2.94 -13.35
CA ASN A 120 -31.07 -3.02 -13.36
C ASN A 120 -31.60 -4.12 -12.43
N LEU A 121 -32.91 -4.11 -12.20
CA LEU A 121 -33.60 -5.04 -11.30
C LEU A 121 -33.30 -6.51 -11.61
N ALA A 122 -33.30 -6.92 -12.89
CA ALA A 122 -33.02 -8.30 -13.27
C ALA A 122 -31.58 -8.69 -12.92
N ALA A 123 -30.63 -7.76 -13.07
CA ALA A 123 -29.25 -7.98 -12.67
C ALA A 123 -29.10 -8.10 -11.14
N TYR A 124 -29.81 -7.28 -10.35
CA TYR A 124 -29.81 -7.39 -8.88
C TYR A 124 -30.40 -8.73 -8.41
N GLN A 125 -31.49 -9.18 -9.03
CA GLN A 125 -32.06 -10.51 -8.77
C GLN A 125 -31.07 -11.63 -9.11
N ALA A 126 -30.34 -11.50 -10.22
CA ALA A 126 -29.33 -12.46 -10.63
C ALA A 126 -28.12 -12.51 -9.67
N VAL A 127 -27.78 -11.40 -9.00
CA VAL A 127 -26.82 -11.42 -7.88
C VAL A 127 -27.36 -12.27 -6.74
N GLY A 128 -28.64 -12.13 -6.39
CA GLY A 128 -29.29 -12.97 -5.38
C GLY A 128 -29.19 -14.47 -5.69
N VAL A 129 -29.36 -14.87 -6.95
CA VAL A 129 -29.20 -16.26 -7.41
C VAL A 129 -27.77 -16.74 -7.19
N ARG A 130 -26.77 -15.99 -7.65
CA ARG A 130 -25.34 -16.35 -7.48
C ARG A 130 -24.94 -16.45 -6.00
N CYS A 131 -25.44 -15.54 -5.17
CA CYS A 131 -25.19 -15.59 -3.73
C CYS A 131 -25.74 -16.89 -3.11
N ARG A 132 -26.92 -17.31 -3.53
CA ARG A 132 -27.52 -18.57 -3.08
C ARG A 132 -26.73 -19.79 -3.58
N GLU A 133 -26.24 -19.75 -4.82
CA GLU A 133 -25.40 -20.81 -5.37
C GLU A 133 -24.08 -20.93 -4.60
N ALA A 134 -23.43 -19.82 -4.23
CA ALA A 134 -22.23 -19.83 -3.41
C ALA A 134 -22.47 -20.46 -2.02
N LEU A 135 -23.60 -20.16 -1.38
CA LEU A 135 -23.99 -20.78 -0.10
C LEU A 135 -24.27 -22.28 -0.22
N LEU A 136 -24.84 -22.73 -1.35
CA LEU A 136 -25.06 -24.16 -1.60
C LEU A 136 -23.76 -24.89 -1.91
N GLU A 137 -22.86 -24.28 -2.68
CA GLU A 137 -21.53 -24.81 -2.96
C GLU A 137 -20.72 -24.96 -1.67
N PHE A 138 -20.74 -23.93 -0.81
CA PHE A 138 -20.14 -23.98 0.52
C PHE A 138 -20.62 -25.19 1.32
N ILE A 139 -21.93 -25.41 1.38
CA ILE A 139 -22.51 -26.55 2.11
C ILE A 139 -22.14 -27.87 1.43
N SER A 140 -22.10 -27.96 0.10
CA SER A 140 -21.70 -29.18 -0.60
C SER A 140 -20.24 -29.55 -0.31
N VAL A 141 -19.33 -28.58 -0.41
CA VAL A 141 -17.91 -28.76 -0.08
C VAL A 141 -17.75 -29.16 1.38
N ALA A 142 -18.46 -28.50 2.30
CA ALA A 142 -18.41 -28.84 3.72
C ALA A 142 -18.91 -30.28 3.99
N GLN A 143 -19.98 -30.72 3.31
CA GLN A 143 -20.49 -32.10 3.41
C GLN A 143 -19.46 -33.13 2.95
N ASP A 144 -18.68 -32.81 1.93
CA ASP A 144 -17.69 -33.74 1.36
C ASP A 144 -16.37 -33.72 2.15
N ALA A 145 -16.12 -32.65 2.91
CA ALA A 145 -14.91 -32.50 3.72
C ALA A 145 -14.91 -33.36 5.00
N ALA A 146 -16.08 -33.68 5.58
CA ALA A 146 -16.18 -34.45 6.82
C ALA A 146 -17.53 -35.16 6.97
N VAL A 147 -17.58 -36.17 7.84
CA VAL A 147 -18.83 -36.84 8.23
C VAL A 147 -19.42 -36.11 9.44
N TRP A 148 -20.56 -35.44 9.27
CA TRP A 148 -21.17 -34.59 10.31
C TRP A 148 -22.31 -35.24 11.09
N THR A 149 -22.96 -36.25 10.53
CA THR A 149 -24.13 -36.91 11.13
C THR A 149 -24.35 -38.31 10.54
N ASP A 150 -24.87 -39.23 11.34
CA ASP A 150 -25.28 -40.58 10.92
C ASP A 150 -26.62 -40.58 10.17
N SER A 151 -27.37 -39.49 10.21
CA SER A 151 -28.69 -39.35 9.58
C SER A 151 -28.76 -38.06 8.76
N PRO A 152 -28.12 -38.04 7.58
CA PRO A 152 -28.01 -36.84 6.75
C PRO A 152 -29.38 -36.41 6.17
N PRO A 153 -29.72 -35.10 6.22
CA PRO A 153 -30.86 -34.59 5.48
C PRO A 153 -30.58 -34.57 3.95
N GLN A 154 -31.57 -34.17 3.15
CA GLN A 154 -31.36 -33.96 1.71
C GLN A 154 -30.17 -33.01 1.47
N ARG A 155 -29.26 -33.35 0.56
CA ARG A 155 -28.02 -32.57 0.30
C ARG A 155 -28.28 -31.09 0.02
N ALA A 156 -29.37 -30.77 -0.70
CA ALA A 156 -29.77 -29.41 -1.02
C ALA A 156 -30.44 -28.64 0.14
N ASN A 157 -30.69 -29.28 1.30
CA ASN A 157 -31.32 -28.63 2.44
C ASN A 157 -30.31 -27.80 3.23
N TYR A 158 -30.02 -26.61 2.71
CA TYR A 158 -29.06 -25.66 3.25
C TYR A 158 -29.22 -25.44 4.76
N ARG A 159 -30.44 -25.11 5.23
CA ARG A 159 -30.69 -24.78 6.63
C ARG A 159 -30.39 -25.94 7.57
N ALA A 160 -30.83 -27.15 7.21
CA ALA A 160 -30.58 -28.33 8.03
C ALA A 160 -29.08 -28.64 8.12
N TRP A 161 -28.35 -28.51 7.01
CA TRP A 161 -26.91 -28.73 6.99
C TRP A 161 -26.13 -27.67 7.75
N MET A 162 -26.47 -26.39 7.59
CA MET A 162 -25.88 -25.29 8.37
C MET A 162 -26.02 -25.53 9.88
N GLU A 163 -27.20 -25.95 10.33
CA GLU A 163 -27.44 -26.32 11.73
C GLU A 163 -26.54 -27.46 12.20
N ILE A 164 -26.47 -28.56 11.44
CA ILE A 164 -25.68 -29.76 11.77
C ILE A 164 -24.18 -29.43 11.84
N ILE A 165 -23.66 -28.74 10.83
CA ILE A 165 -22.23 -28.38 10.73
C ILE A 165 -21.85 -27.45 11.87
N CYS A 166 -22.60 -26.37 12.10
CA CYS A 166 -22.29 -25.40 13.16
C CYS A 166 -22.40 -26.02 14.57
N ASN A 167 -23.30 -26.99 14.78
CA ASN A 167 -23.40 -27.69 16.07
C ASN A 167 -22.21 -28.64 16.31
N ASN A 168 -21.68 -29.28 15.26
CA ASN A 168 -20.50 -30.13 15.37
C ASN A 168 -19.21 -29.32 15.59
N LEU A 169 -19.03 -28.24 14.84
CA LEU A 169 -17.82 -27.40 14.93
C LEU A 169 -17.65 -26.72 16.29
N LEU A 170 -18.77 -26.42 16.94
CA LEU A 170 -18.80 -25.69 18.20
C LEU A 170 -19.71 -26.44 19.18
N PRO A 171 -19.26 -27.59 19.72
CA PRO A 171 -20.04 -28.36 20.67
C PRO A 171 -20.13 -27.62 22.01
N SER A 172 -21.03 -28.09 22.89
CA SER A 172 -21.24 -27.56 24.25
C SER A 172 -21.94 -26.19 24.34
N ASP A 173 -22.43 -25.90 25.55
CA ASP A 173 -23.09 -24.64 25.92
C ASP A 173 -22.11 -23.47 26.03
N THR A 174 -20.83 -23.74 26.33
CA THR A 174 -19.79 -22.69 26.39
C THR A 174 -19.56 -22.00 25.04
N ASN A 175 -19.89 -22.68 23.93
CA ASN A 175 -19.79 -22.13 22.59
C ASN A 175 -21.11 -21.55 22.06
N LYS A 176 -22.14 -21.42 22.89
CA LYS A 176 -23.48 -20.95 22.47
C LYS A 176 -23.43 -19.64 21.70
N GLU A 177 -22.73 -18.63 22.21
CA GLU A 177 -22.66 -17.31 21.57
C GLU A 177 -21.89 -17.34 20.25
N ARG A 178 -20.74 -18.04 20.22
CA ARG A 178 -19.94 -18.22 18.98
C ARG A 178 -20.75 -18.93 17.90
N ARG A 179 -21.45 -20.00 18.29
CA ARG A 179 -22.32 -20.77 17.40
C ARG A 179 -23.50 -19.94 16.91
N GLY A 180 -24.09 -19.14 17.79
CA GLY A 180 -25.16 -18.20 17.46
C GLY A 180 -24.73 -17.17 16.40
N ALA A 181 -23.53 -16.60 16.54
CA ALA A 181 -23.01 -15.62 15.58
C ALA A 181 -22.84 -16.21 14.18
N VAL A 182 -22.22 -17.39 14.06
CA VAL A 182 -22.00 -18.06 12.77
C VAL A 182 -23.32 -18.46 12.11
N LYS A 183 -24.22 -19.08 12.87
CA LYS A 183 -25.55 -19.47 12.36
C LYS A 183 -26.37 -18.25 11.95
N GLY A 184 -26.34 -17.19 12.75
CA GLY A 184 -27.01 -15.93 12.46
C GLY A 184 -26.53 -15.33 11.14
N ALA A 185 -25.21 -15.25 10.92
CA ALA A 185 -24.64 -14.74 9.69
C ALA A 185 -25.07 -15.57 8.46
N LEU A 186 -24.97 -16.90 8.54
CA LEU A 186 -25.34 -17.82 7.45
C LEU A 186 -26.85 -17.82 7.16
N GLU A 187 -27.70 -17.70 8.18
CA GLU A 187 -29.15 -17.64 8.02
C GLU A 187 -29.60 -16.29 7.44
N SER A 188 -28.98 -15.19 7.91
CA SER A 188 -29.19 -13.85 7.34
C SER A 188 -28.79 -13.81 5.88
N ALA A 189 -27.62 -14.34 5.52
CA ALA A 189 -27.16 -14.42 4.14
C ALA A 189 -28.16 -15.22 3.27
N TRP A 190 -28.54 -16.42 3.70
CA TRP A 190 -29.49 -17.26 2.98
C TRP A 190 -30.86 -16.60 2.78
N THR A 191 -31.41 -16.02 3.85
CA THR A 191 -32.73 -15.38 3.83
C THR A 191 -32.70 -14.14 2.92
N PHE A 192 -31.65 -13.33 3.03
CA PHE A 192 -31.52 -12.10 2.26
C PHE A 192 -31.29 -12.36 0.76
N SER A 193 -30.42 -13.32 0.40
CA SER A 193 -30.21 -13.71 -1.00
C SER A 193 -31.48 -14.28 -1.65
N ASN A 194 -32.27 -15.06 -0.91
CA ASN A 194 -33.56 -15.56 -1.39
C ASN A 194 -34.58 -14.43 -1.61
N TRP A 195 -34.65 -13.47 -0.68
CA TRP A 195 -35.51 -12.30 -0.87
C TRP A 195 -35.09 -11.50 -2.11
N LEU A 196 -33.78 -11.23 -2.26
CA LEU A 196 -33.24 -10.46 -3.38
C LEU A 196 -33.61 -11.09 -4.73
N THR A 197 -33.52 -12.42 -4.82
CA THR A 197 -33.88 -13.20 -6.03
C THR A 197 -35.32 -12.95 -6.50
N HIS A 198 -36.24 -12.62 -5.59
CA HIS A 198 -37.67 -12.44 -5.89
C HIS A 198 -38.16 -11.00 -5.73
N SER A 199 -37.31 -10.09 -5.27
CA SER A 199 -37.69 -8.71 -4.99
C SER A 199 -38.06 -7.96 -6.26
N LYS A 200 -39.16 -7.19 -6.23
CA LYS A 200 -39.61 -6.36 -7.35
C LYS A 200 -39.12 -4.91 -7.28
N SER A 201 -38.42 -4.57 -6.19
CA SER A 201 -37.98 -3.20 -5.88
C SER A 201 -36.54 -3.18 -5.38
N ALA A 202 -35.75 -4.21 -5.70
CA ALA A 202 -34.35 -4.27 -5.31
C ALA A 202 -33.53 -3.18 -6.01
N THR A 203 -32.51 -2.74 -5.31
CA THR A 203 -31.56 -1.72 -5.69
C THR A 203 -30.15 -2.29 -5.72
N TRP A 204 -29.20 -1.50 -6.21
CA TRP A 204 -27.78 -1.87 -6.17
C TRP A 204 -27.28 -2.09 -4.73
N LEU A 205 -27.76 -1.28 -3.78
CA LEU A 205 -27.44 -1.44 -2.35
C LEU A 205 -27.80 -2.84 -1.86
N ASP A 206 -28.96 -3.37 -2.26
CA ASP A 206 -29.40 -4.71 -1.88
C ASP A 206 -28.49 -5.80 -2.47
N ALA A 207 -27.99 -5.61 -3.70
CA ALA A 207 -27.06 -6.54 -4.33
C ALA A 207 -25.69 -6.56 -3.60
N GLU A 208 -25.16 -5.38 -3.26
CA GLU A 208 -23.93 -5.23 -2.47
C GLU A 208 -24.07 -5.84 -1.06
N LEU A 209 -25.21 -5.62 -0.40
CA LEU A 209 -25.50 -6.18 0.92
C LEU A 209 -25.58 -7.71 0.88
N ALA A 210 -26.22 -8.28 -0.15
CA ALA A 210 -26.28 -9.73 -0.31
C ALA A 210 -24.89 -10.36 -0.49
N HIS A 211 -24.02 -9.73 -1.29
CA HIS A 211 -22.64 -10.18 -1.48
C HIS A 211 -21.81 -10.07 -0.20
N SER A 212 -21.94 -8.96 0.53
CA SER A 212 -21.25 -8.77 1.81
C SER A 212 -21.68 -9.79 2.87
N LEU A 213 -22.98 -10.12 2.94
CA LEU A 213 -23.51 -11.10 3.89
C LEU A 213 -22.99 -12.51 3.61
N ILE A 214 -22.94 -12.95 2.34
CA ILE A 214 -22.38 -14.28 2.02
C ILE A 214 -20.88 -14.31 2.33
N GLN A 215 -20.13 -13.24 2.04
CA GLN A 215 -18.70 -13.19 2.29
C GLN A 215 -18.42 -13.32 3.79
N HIS A 216 -19.16 -12.58 4.61
CA HIS A 216 -19.03 -12.65 6.06
C HIS A 216 -19.40 -14.04 6.60
N GLY A 217 -20.57 -14.57 6.23
CA GLY A 217 -21.06 -15.86 6.73
C GLY A 217 -20.18 -17.04 6.31
N ILE A 218 -19.81 -17.12 5.03
CA ILE A 218 -18.93 -18.17 4.51
C ILE A 218 -17.55 -18.06 5.15
N SER A 219 -16.94 -16.88 5.23
CA SER A 219 -15.60 -16.74 5.80
C SER A 219 -15.52 -17.18 7.27
N MET A 220 -16.52 -16.83 8.08
CA MET A 220 -16.60 -17.27 9.48
C MET A 220 -16.71 -18.78 9.60
N ALA A 221 -17.59 -19.39 8.80
CA ALA A 221 -17.84 -20.83 8.86
C ALA A 221 -16.66 -21.63 8.29
N THR A 222 -16.12 -21.21 7.16
CA THR A 222 -14.90 -21.79 6.57
C THR A 222 -13.77 -21.76 7.58
N SER A 223 -13.49 -20.63 8.25
CA SER A 223 -12.43 -20.55 9.26
C SER A 223 -12.53 -21.63 10.35
N LEU A 224 -13.75 -21.93 10.81
CA LEU A 224 -13.99 -22.99 11.80
C LEU A 224 -13.83 -24.40 11.19
N ILE A 225 -14.30 -24.62 9.97
CA ILE A 225 -14.13 -25.89 9.27
C ILE A 225 -12.65 -26.17 9.00
N LEU A 226 -11.90 -25.17 8.51
CA LEU A 226 -10.47 -25.31 8.25
C LEU A 226 -9.71 -25.63 9.53
N ARG A 227 -10.07 -24.99 10.66
CA ARG A 227 -9.49 -25.30 11.97
C ARG A 227 -9.66 -26.76 12.35
N GLU A 228 -10.87 -27.31 12.16
CA GLU A 228 -11.18 -28.72 12.42
C GLU A 228 -10.44 -29.66 11.47
N LEU A 229 -10.45 -29.37 10.16
CA LEU A 229 -9.76 -30.16 9.14
C LEU A 229 -8.23 -30.17 9.33
N ARG A 230 -7.67 -29.05 9.83
CA ARG A 230 -6.26 -28.91 10.21
C ARG A 230 -5.93 -29.59 11.54
N GLY A 231 -6.94 -30.03 12.30
CA GLY A 231 -6.78 -30.65 13.61
C GLY A 231 -6.13 -29.69 14.62
N VAL A 232 -6.44 -28.40 14.55
CA VAL A 232 -5.85 -27.39 15.44
C VAL A 232 -6.54 -27.45 16.81
N PRO A 233 -5.82 -27.82 17.88
CA PRO A 233 -6.43 -27.90 19.21
C PRO A 233 -6.80 -26.51 19.76
N GLU A 234 -7.58 -26.46 20.84
CA GLU A 234 -7.87 -25.20 21.55
C GLU A 234 -6.64 -24.62 22.25
N GLU A 235 -5.79 -25.50 22.76
CA GLU A 235 -4.54 -25.16 23.43
C GLU A 235 -3.45 -26.13 22.99
N CYS A 236 -2.19 -25.71 23.10
CA CYS A 236 -1.06 -26.56 22.77
C CYS A 236 -1.09 -27.84 23.62
N PRO A 237 -1.10 -29.05 23.01
CA PRO A 237 -1.13 -30.30 23.75
C PRO A 237 0.12 -30.53 24.62
N ASN A 238 1.20 -29.82 24.33
CA ASN A 238 2.48 -29.95 25.03
C ASN A 238 2.61 -29.01 26.24
N CYS A 239 2.20 -27.74 26.10
CA CYS A 239 2.40 -26.73 27.15
C CYS A 239 1.12 -26.04 27.66
N GLY A 240 -0.05 -26.33 27.07
CA GLY A 240 -1.32 -25.68 27.41
C GLY A 240 -1.44 -24.23 26.94
N SER A 241 -0.48 -23.72 26.16
CA SER A 241 -0.56 -22.34 25.64
C SER A 241 -1.64 -22.22 24.57
N PRO A 242 -2.45 -21.14 24.57
CA PRO A 242 -3.39 -20.83 23.49
C PRO A 242 -2.70 -20.24 22.24
N HIS A 243 -1.39 -19.95 22.28
CA HIS A 243 -0.65 -19.33 21.17
C HIS A 243 -0.26 -20.34 20.09
N LEU A 244 -1.24 -20.69 19.26
CA LEU A 244 -1.07 -21.54 18.09
C LEU A 244 -1.15 -20.69 16.82
N GLU A 245 -0.12 -20.76 15.98
CA GLU A 245 -0.02 -20.04 14.72
C GLU A 245 0.21 -21.00 13.53
N PRO A 246 -0.32 -20.70 12.35
CA PRO A 246 -0.05 -21.48 11.15
C PRO A 246 1.42 -21.38 10.75
N GLN A 247 2.03 -22.53 10.45
CA GLN A 247 3.37 -22.62 9.87
C GLN A 247 3.27 -23.31 8.51
N GLN A 248 3.71 -22.60 7.46
CA GLN A 248 3.70 -23.10 6.10
C GLN A 248 5.04 -23.71 5.70
N GLY A 249 5.01 -24.64 4.76
CA GLY A 249 6.21 -25.22 4.18
C GLY A 249 5.89 -26.08 2.96
N GLU A 250 6.92 -26.33 2.16
CA GLU A 250 6.82 -27.26 1.02
C GLU A 250 7.32 -28.64 1.43
N ASN A 251 6.62 -29.67 0.97
CA ASN A 251 7.08 -31.03 1.14
C ASN A 251 7.96 -31.41 -0.04
N SER A 252 9.23 -31.73 0.22
CA SER A 252 10.17 -32.20 -0.82
C SER A 252 9.68 -33.40 -1.64
N ALA A 253 8.76 -34.21 -1.10
CA ALA A 253 8.15 -35.35 -1.80
C ALA A 253 6.98 -34.97 -2.73
N PHE A 254 6.38 -33.78 -2.53
CA PHE A 254 5.26 -33.24 -3.30
C PHE A 254 5.55 -31.78 -3.68
N PRO A 255 6.52 -31.53 -4.57
CA PRO A 255 6.86 -30.19 -5.00
C PRO A 255 5.67 -29.54 -5.70
N GLY A 256 5.42 -28.26 -5.44
CA GLY A 256 4.27 -27.53 -5.97
C GLY A 256 3.04 -27.52 -5.06
N ILE A 257 2.98 -28.33 -4.00
CA ILE A 257 1.89 -28.25 -3.02
C ILE A 257 2.40 -27.54 -1.76
N LEU A 258 1.73 -26.45 -1.39
CA LEU A 258 1.99 -25.76 -0.14
C LEU A 258 1.26 -26.47 1.00
N TRP A 259 1.97 -26.75 2.08
CA TRP A 259 1.42 -27.40 3.27
C TRP A 259 1.40 -26.42 4.43
N GLU A 260 0.43 -26.57 5.32
CA GLU A 260 0.32 -25.80 6.56
C GLU A 260 0.10 -26.73 7.74
N ARG A 261 0.73 -26.43 8.88
CA ARG A 261 0.47 -27.08 10.17
C ARG A 261 0.31 -26.03 11.27
N PRO A 262 -0.47 -26.30 12.33
CA PRO A 262 -0.42 -25.45 13.52
C PRO A 262 0.92 -25.63 14.23
N HIS A 263 1.49 -24.54 14.73
CA HIS A 263 2.67 -24.56 15.59
C HIS A 263 2.45 -23.73 16.86
N CYS A 264 3.01 -24.16 17.97
CA CYS A 264 2.99 -23.39 19.22
C CYS A 264 4.21 -22.49 19.30
N VAL A 265 3.98 -21.18 19.40
CA VAL A 265 5.05 -20.17 19.49
C VAL A 265 5.89 -20.36 20.77
N ASP A 266 5.24 -20.76 21.86
CA ASP A 266 5.87 -20.83 23.18
C ASP A 266 6.75 -22.08 23.38
N CYS A 267 6.43 -23.20 22.73
CA CYS A 267 7.16 -24.47 22.95
C CYS A 267 7.61 -25.18 21.68
N GLY A 268 7.28 -24.66 20.50
CA GLY A 268 7.66 -25.25 19.21
C GLY A 268 6.91 -26.53 18.84
N TRP A 269 5.85 -26.92 19.57
CA TRP A 269 5.00 -28.04 19.17
C TRP A 269 4.46 -27.82 17.76
N GLY A 270 4.49 -28.85 16.91
CA GLY A 270 3.95 -28.81 15.56
C GLY A 270 2.89 -29.89 15.36
N GLY A 271 1.73 -29.51 14.85
CA GLY A 271 0.66 -30.43 14.50
C GLY A 271 0.87 -31.10 13.13
N ARG A 272 -0.16 -31.82 12.70
CA ARG A 272 -0.17 -32.50 11.41
C ARG A 272 -0.21 -31.48 10.26
N PRO A 273 0.70 -31.57 9.28
CA PRO A 273 0.60 -30.73 8.08
C PRO A 273 -0.55 -31.21 7.18
N VAL A 274 -1.29 -30.26 6.63
CA VAL A 274 -2.33 -30.48 5.62
C VAL A 274 -2.00 -29.68 4.36
N PRO A 275 -2.36 -30.19 3.17
CA PRO A 275 -2.15 -29.44 1.94
C PRO A 275 -3.15 -28.28 1.89
N ILE A 276 -2.65 -27.07 1.61
CA ILE A 276 -3.49 -25.88 1.49
C ILE A 276 -3.76 -25.58 0.01
N ILE A 277 -2.74 -25.34 -0.81
CA ILE A 277 -2.93 -24.98 -2.22
C ILE A 277 -1.97 -25.76 -3.12
N ASP A 278 -2.44 -26.16 -4.31
CA ASP A 278 -1.56 -26.51 -5.41
C ASP A 278 -1.11 -25.21 -6.07
N LEU A 279 0.19 -24.93 -6.05
CA LEU A 279 0.79 -23.75 -6.65
C LEU A 279 0.57 -23.69 -8.16
N ALA A 280 0.26 -24.82 -8.82
CA ALA A 280 -0.14 -24.86 -10.24
C ALA A 280 -1.59 -24.37 -10.46
N ASP A 281 -2.47 -24.54 -9.48
CA ASP A 281 -3.86 -24.06 -9.51
C ASP A 281 -3.99 -22.61 -9.04
N ARG A 282 -2.91 -21.99 -8.54
CA ARG A 282 -2.89 -20.54 -8.34
C ARG A 282 -3.10 -19.89 -9.70
N GLN A 283 -4.29 -19.35 -9.93
CA GLN A 283 -4.46 -18.40 -11.01
C GLN A 283 -3.66 -17.16 -10.65
N PRO A 284 -2.55 -16.87 -11.37
CA PRO A 284 -1.91 -15.59 -11.16
C PRO A 284 -2.93 -14.53 -11.59
N ILE A 285 -3.17 -13.52 -10.73
CA ILE A 285 -3.99 -12.35 -11.10
C ILE A 285 -3.51 -11.77 -12.44
N ILE A 286 -2.20 -11.91 -12.73
CA ILE A 286 -1.55 -11.53 -13.98
C ILE A 286 -0.59 -12.64 -14.45
N THR A 287 -0.93 -13.33 -15.53
CA THR A 287 0.02 -14.13 -16.33
C THR A 287 0.82 -13.21 -17.27
N ARG A 288 2.14 -13.47 -17.41
CA ARG A 288 3.00 -12.75 -18.37
C ARG A 288 3.65 -13.76 -19.31
N GLU A 289 3.43 -13.58 -20.61
CA GLU A 289 4.13 -14.33 -21.66
C GLU A 289 4.90 -13.34 -22.54
N GLY A 290 6.24 -13.47 -22.62
CA GLY A 290 7.11 -12.59 -23.41
C GLY A 290 8.55 -12.56 -22.90
N ASN A 291 9.46 -12.01 -23.69
CA ASN A 291 10.84 -11.76 -23.26
C ASN A 291 10.87 -10.51 -22.36
N GLU A 292 11.59 -10.58 -21.23
CA GLU A 292 11.85 -9.39 -20.40
C GLU A 292 12.72 -8.41 -21.19
N SER A 293 12.18 -7.22 -21.45
CA SER A 293 12.95 -6.08 -21.95
C SER A 293 12.71 -4.90 -21.02
N ASP A 294 13.79 -4.27 -20.55
CA ASP A 294 13.73 -3.01 -19.79
C ASP A 294 13.39 -1.79 -20.68
N GLU A 295 13.07 -2.01 -21.96
CA GLU A 295 12.58 -0.97 -22.85
C GLU A 295 11.19 -0.51 -22.40
N CYS A 296 11.16 0.65 -21.74
CA CYS A 296 9.92 1.35 -21.41
C CYS A 296 9.23 1.79 -22.72
N SER A 297 8.21 1.06 -23.14
CA SER A 297 7.43 1.36 -24.34
C SER A 297 6.36 2.42 -24.06
N VAL A 298 6.78 3.64 -23.69
CA VAL A 298 5.88 4.79 -23.76
C VAL A 298 5.70 5.13 -25.23
N GLY A 299 4.48 4.90 -25.76
CA GLY A 299 4.16 5.20 -27.15
C GLY A 299 4.40 6.67 -27.46
N THR A 300 5.47 6.99 -28.18
CA THR A 300 5.80 8.35 -28.63
C THR A 300 4.97 8.82 -29.82
N VAL A 301 4.18 7.90 -30.40
CA VAL A 301 3.34 8.14 -31.57
C VAL A 301 1.87 7.95 -31.15
N PRO A 302 1.01 8.97 -31.31
CA PRO A 302 -0.42 8.82 -31.07
C PRO A 302 -1.00 7.67 -31.91
N LEU A 303 -1.86 6.85 -31.31
CA LEU A 303 -2.60 5.79 -32.00
C LEU A 303 -3.65 6.43 -32.94
N ARG A 304 -3.17 6.90 -34.11
CA ARG A 304 -3.87 7.53 -35.24
C ARG A 304 -4.79 8.73 -34.90
N THR A 305 -4.41 9.90 -35.39
CA THR A 305 -5.32 11.04 -35.58
C THR A 305 -6.32 10.73 -36.69
N ILE A 306 -7.63 10.81 -36.41
CA ILE A 306 -8.66 10.75 -37.46
C ILE A 306 -8.59 12.06 -38.25
N LEU A 307 -8.01 12.01 -39.45
CA LEU A 307 -7.99 13.14 -40.38
C LEU A 307 -9.38 13.31 -41.00
N ARG A 308 -9.91 14.54 -40.96
CA ARG A 308 -11.11 14.88 -41.73
C ARG A 308 -10.70 15.15 -43.19
N PRO A 309 -11.56 14.86 -44.18
CA PRO A 309 -11.25 15.19 -45.58
C PRO A 309 -10.96 16.69 -45.73
N GLY A 310 -9.72 17.03 -46.11
CA GLY A 310 -9.25 18.41 -46.27
C GLY A 310 -8.17 18.87 -45.28
N ASP A 311 -7.86 18.08 -44.25
CA ASP A 311 -6.78 18.41 -43.32
C ASP A 311 -5.40 18.28 -44.02
N PRO A 312 -4.48 19.25 -43.82
CA PRO A 312 -3.11 19.13 -44.33
C PRO A 312 -2.38 17.95 -43.67
N PRO A 313 -1.39 17.33 -44.35
CA PRO A 313 -0.61 16.25 -43.77
C PRO A 313 0.11 16.73 -42.50
N ILE A 314 0.03 15.93 -41.43
CA ILE A 314 0.65 16.22 -40.14
C ILE A 314 2.17 16.15 -40.32
N GLU A 315 2.85 17.29 -40.16
CA GLU A 315 4.29 17.29 -40.01
C GLU A 315 4.65 16.75 -38.60
N PRO A 316 5.61 15.82 -38.50
CA PRO A 316 6.04 15.29 -37.20
C PRO A 316 6.57 16.42 -36.33
N LEU A 317 6.19 16.41 -35.04
CA LEU A 317 6.73 17.29 -34.00
C LEU A 317 8.26 17.14 -33.97
N LYS A 318 8.96 18.11 -34.55
CA LYS A 318 10.41 18.23 -34.41
C LYS A 318 10.73 18.81 -33.04
N GLY A 319 11.44 18.02 -32.23
CA GLY A 319 12.19 18.52 -31.08
C GLY A 319 11.39 18.77 -29.81
N VAL A 320 10.66 17.76 -29.31
CA VAL A 320 10.36 17.73 -27.87
C VAL A 320 11.64 17.28 -27.18
N GLU A 321 12.39 18.21 -26.60
CA GLU A 321 13.44 17.88 -25.63
C GLU A 321 12.75 17.18 -24.45
N ILE A 322 12.86 15.85 -24.39
CA ILE A 322 12.60 15.09 -23.18
C ILE A 322 13.76 15.44 -22.25
N GLY A 323 13.52 16.39 -21.35
CA GLY A 323 14.44 16.66 -20.26
C GLY A 323 14.67 15.39 -19.44
N PRO A 324 15.88 15.17 -18.87
CA PRO A 324 16.14 14.03 -18.02
C PRO A 324 15.16 14.00 -16.82
N PRO A 325 14.81 12.82 -16.28
CA PRO A 325 13.93 12.68 -15.12
C PRO A 325 14.42 13.57 -13.97
N GLU A 326 13.48 14.20 -13.24
CA GLU A 326 13.84 15.08 -12.13
C GLU A 326 14.64 14.32 -11.05
N PRO A 327 15.75 14.89 -10.56
CA PRO A 327 16.62 14.22 -9.60
C PRO A 327 15.99 14.14 -8.20
N PHE A 328 16.32 13.07 -7.46
CA PHE A 328 15.92 12.92 -6.06
C PHE A 328 16.54 14.03 -5.21
N VAL A 329 15.84 14.46 -4.16
CA VAL A 329 16.29 15.57 -3.31
C VAL A 329 16.49 15.15 -1.87
N PHE A 330 17.67 15.46 -1.37
CA PHE A 330 18.17 15.21 -0.03
C PHE A 330 18.27 16.53 0.74
N PHE A 331 17.75 16.54 1.97
CA PHE A 331 17.88 17.65 2.92
C PHE A 331 18.97 17.35 3.94
N ALA A 332 20.07 18.10 3.85
CA ALA A 332 21.19 18.05 4.77
C ALA A 332 21.08 19.15 5.82
N TYR A 333 21.24 18.82 7.10
CA TYR A 333 21.22 19.79 8.21
C TYR A 333 22.44 19.67 9.14
N GLY A 334 23.41 18.82 8.77
CA GLY A 334 24.63 18.52 9.52
C GLY A 334 25.89 18.68 8.66
N GLU A 335 26.86 17.79 8.82
CA GLU A 335 28.16 17.87 8.13
C GLU A 335 28.05 17.73 6.60
N ASN A 336 26.99 17.08 6.13
CA ASN A 336 26.71 16.93 4.70
C ASN A 336 26.09 18.19 4.08
N MET A 337 25.95 19.28 4.85
CA MET A 337 25.73 20.61 4.27
C MET A 337 26.96 21.12 3.51
N LEU A 338 28.17 20.65 3.83
CA LEU A 338 29.38 21.06 3.13
C LEU A 338 29.50 20.30 1.79
N SER A 339 29.50 21.02 0.66
CA SER A 339 29.44 20.39 -0.67
C SER A 339 30.62 19.44 -0.90
N ASP A 340 31.84 19.85 -0.55
CA ASP A 340 33.06 19.05 -0.73
C ASP A 340 33.01 17.69 -0.02
N ARG A 341 32.23 17.58 1.06
CA ARG A 341 32.03 16.34 1.77
C ARG A 341 30.99 15.47 1.07
N LEU A 342 29.84 16.06 0.73
CA LEU A 342 28.75 15.31 0.10
C LEU A 342 29.15 14.81 -1.30
N LEU A 343 29.89 15.61 -2.07
CA LEU A 343 30.41 15.23 -3.40
C LEU A 343 31.33 14.00 -3.37
N LYS A 344 32.04 13.76 -2.25
CA LYS A 344 32.86 12.54 -2.09
C LYS A 344 32.02 11.27 -1.94
N LEU A 345 30.79 11.40 -1.45
CA LEU A 345 29.84 10.30 -1.28
C LEU A 345 28.96 10.13 -2.52
N VAL A 346 28.53 11.26 -3.08
CA VAL A 346 27.53 11.38 -4.15
C VAL A 346 28.07 12.35 -5.21
N PRO A 347 28.92 11.88 -6.15
CA PRO A 347 29.65 12.74 -7.08
C PRO A 347 28.78 13.61 -8.00
N ASN A 348 27.53 13.20 -8.24
CA ASN A 348 26.61 13.95 -9.10
C ASN A 348 25.70 14.91 -8.31
N CYS A 349 25.93 15.10 -7.01
CA CYS A 349 25.07 15.95 -6.21
C CYS A 349 25.20 17.43 -6.59
N LYS A 350 24.10 18.19 -6.58
CA LYS A 350 24.10 19.64 -6.81
C LYS A 350 23.30 20.36 -5.74
N PRO A 351 23.81 21.46 -5.17
CA PRO A 351 23.05 22.26 -4.22
C PRO A 351 21.87 22.94 -4.92
N LEU A 352 20.69 22.88 -4.30
CA LEU A 352 19.44 23.48 -4.77
C LEU A 352 19.06 24.74 -3.96
N GLY A 353 19.65 24.94 -2.79
CA GLY A 353 19.44 26.10 -1.92
C GLY A 353 19.02 25.74 -0.50
N VAL A 354 18.78 26.77 0.32
CA VAL A 354 18.41 26.64 1.74
C VAL A 354 16.94 26.25 1.87
N ALA A 355 16.65 25.41 2.86
CA ALA A 355 15.28 25.07 3.25
C ALA A 355 15.14 24.91 4.76
N THR A 356 13.89 24.98 5.21
CA THR A 356 13.51 24.95 6.62
C THR A 356 12.59 23.75 6.88
N LEU A 357 12.94 22.94 7.85
CA LEU A 357 12.14 21.84 8.38
C LEU A 357 11.43 22.28 9.67
N SER A 358 10.10 22.40 9.64
CA SER A 358 9.29 22.78 10.81
C SER A 358 9.05 21.61 11.76
N GLY A 359 8.81 21.90 13.05
CA GLY A 359 8.47 20.88 14.07
C GLY A 359 9.67 20.10 14.60
N HIS A 360 10.88 20.53 14.27
CA HIS A 360 12.13 19.86 14.60
C HIS A 360 13.11 20.86 15.21
N THR A 361 14.03 20.36 16.04
CA THR A 361 15.13 21.16 16.58
C THR A 361 16.48 20.51 16.30
N LEU A 362 17.45 21.32 15.89
CA LEU A 362 18.82 20.85 15.69
C LEU A 362 19.45 20.51 17.05
N ARG A 363 19.96 19.29 17.18
CA ARG A 363 20.64 18.78 18.37
C ARG A 363 21.91 18.04 18.00
N PHE A 364 22.93 18.09 18.85
CA PHE A 364 24.20 17.38 18.66
C PHE A 364 24.30 16.16 19.60
N HIS A 365 23.25 15.35 19.60
CA HIS A 365 23.06 14.25 20.56
C HIS A 365 23.02 12.85 19.92
N LYS A 366 23.24 12.75 18.60
CA LYS A 366 23.31 11.44 17.95
C LYS A 366 24.65 10.78 18.27
N ARG A 367 24.64 9.64 18.93
CA ARG A 367 25.83 8.88 19.31
C ARG A 367 26.60 8.39 18.07
N SER A 368 27.87 8.75 18.01
CA SER A 368 28.81 8.26 17.00
C SER A 368 29.73 7.20 17.59
N ALA A 369 30.35 6.39 16.72
CA ALA A 369 31.31 5.36 17.12
C ALA A 369 32.56 5.92 17.82
N ASP A 370 32.88 7.20 17.57
CA ASP A 370 33.94 7.96 18.25
C ASP A 370 33.52 8.46 19.65
N GLY A 371 32.29 8.17 20.10
CA GLY A 371 31.77 8.62 21.40
C GLY A 371 31.31 10.08 21.43
N SER A 372 31.41 10.82 20.33
CA SER A 372 30.94 12.21 20.21
C SER A 372 29.48 12.29 19.77
N GLY A 373 28.89 13.48 19.95
CA GLY A 373 27.57 13.82 19.44
C GLY A 373 27.60 14.33 18.00
N LYS A 374 26.69 13.83 17.16
CA LYS A 374 26.45 14.28 15.77
C LYS A 374 25.07 14.91 15.64
N CYS A 375 24.83 15.62 14.54
CA CYS A 375 23.58 16.35 14.32
C CYS A 375 22.36 15.41 14.25
N ASN A 376 21.25 15.85 14.83
CA ASN A 376 19.93 15.26 14.66
C ASN A 376 18.91 16.39 14.49
N ALA A 377 18.01 16.26 13.52
CA ALA A 377 16.79 17.06 13.48
C ALA A 377 15.76 16.37 14.39
N PHE A 378 15.79 16.68 15.68
CA PHE A 378 14.95 15.99 16.66
C PHE A 378 13.51 16.51 16.59
N ALA A 379 12.56 15.62 16.30
CA ALA A 379 11.14 15.96 16.27
C ALA A 379 10.64 16.23 17.70
N ASN A 380 10.27 17.47 17.99
CA ASN A 380 9.77 17.88 19.31
C ASN A 380 8.32 18.38 19.28
N GLY A 381 7.69 18.42 18.10
CA GLY A 381 6.28 18.83 17.93
C GLY A 381 5.99 20.29 18.30
N GLY A 382 7.01 21.11 18.55
CA GLY A 382 6.87 22.54 18.87
C GLY A 382 7.07 23.42 17.64
N ASP A 383 7.05 24.74 17.83
CA ASP A 383 7.24 25.74 16.76
C ASP A 383 8.72 25.89 16.30
N SER A 384 9.60 24.99 16.76
CA SER A 384 11.02 25.00 16.41
C SER A 384 11.24 24.61 14.94
N THR A 385 12.32 25.12 14.35
CA THR A 385 12.69 24.82 12.97
C THR A 385 14.17 24.43 12.84
N VAL A 386 14.47 23.59 11.85
CA VAL A 386 15.84 23.26 11.44
C VAL A 386 16.07 23.81 10.04
N MET A 387 17.04 24.70 9.89
CA MET A 387 17.50 25.16 8.58
C MET A 387 18.65 24.28 8.08
N GLY A 388 18.61 23.96 6.79
CA GLY A 388 19.58 23.11 6.12
C GLY A 388 19.62 23.38 4.62
N VAL A 389 20.32 22.52 3.89
CA VAL A 389 20.60 22.68 2.46
C VAL A 389 19.98 21.52 1.69
N LEU A 390 19.33 21.84 0.58
CA LEU A 390 18.81 20.86 -0.36
C LEU A 390 19.88 20.51 -1.39
N PHE A 391 20.05 19.22 -1.66
CA PHE A 391 20.89 18.70 -2.72
C PHE A 391 20.08 17.79 -3.63
N SER A 392 20.20 17.96 -4.94
CA SER A 392 19.73 16.96 -5.91
C SER A 392 20.77 15.86 -6.09
N PHE A 393 20.36 14.60 -6.24
CA PHE A 393 21.25 13.47 -6.53
C PHE A 393 20.57 12.42 -7.42
N ASP A 394 21.36 11.50 -8.00
CA ASP A 394 20.84 10.38 -8.78
C ASP A 394 20.34 9.27 -7.84
N ILE A 395 19.16 8.70 -8.12
CA ILE A 395 18.59 7.61 -7.32
C ILE A 395 19.54 6.41 -7.22
N ALA A 396 20.36 6.15 -8.25
CA ALA A 396 21.35 5.08 -8.25
C ALA A 396 22.41 5.26 -7.15
N GLU A 397 22.59 6.48 -6.63
CA GLU A 397 23.56 6.81 -5.58
C GLU A 397 22.97 6.70 -4.17
N ARG A 398 21.64 6.44 -4.04
CA ARG A 398 20.95 6.34 -2.75
C ARG A 398 21.59 5.31 -1.81
N ALA A 399 21.94 4.14 -2.32
CA ALA A 399 22.53 3.07 -1.50
C ALA A 399 23.86 3.49 -0.84
N LYS A 400 24.66 4.33 -1.51
CA LYS A 400 25.91 4.86 -0.95
C LYS A 400 25.63 5.86 0.18
N LEU A 401 24.59 6.68 0.00
CA LEU A 401 24.15 7.65 1.01
C LEU A 401 23.60 6.94 2.26
N ASP A 402 22.79 5.89 2.09
CA ASP A 402 22.26 5.07 3.17
C ASP A 402 23.39 4.37 3.96
N GLN A 403 24.39 3.83 3.25
CA GLN A 403 25.55 3.22 3.88
C GLN A 403 26.38 4.24 4.70
N ALA A 404 26.59 5.45 4.17
CA ALA A 404 27.36 6.50 4.84
C ALA A 404 26.69 7.00 6.13
N HIS A 405 25.35 6.97 6.19
CA HIS A 405 24.59 7.35 7.39
C HIS A 405 24.34 6.16 8.34
N GLY A 406 24.76 4.95 7.98
CA GLY A 406 24.57 3.75 8.80
C GLY A 406 23.10 3.48 9.07
N VAL A 407 22.27 3.50 8.01
CA VAL A 407 20.83 3.20 8.09
C VAL A 407 20.63 1.84 8.77
N GLY A 408 19.87 1.82 9.87
CA GLY A 408 19.65 0.62 10.69
C GLY A 408 20.72 0.36 11.76
N SER A 409 21.69 1.25 11.95
CA SER A 409 22.72 1.16 13.00
C SER A 409 23.12 2.53 13.57
N GLY A 410 22.33 3.58 13.30
CA GLY A 410 22.56 4.91 13.87
C GLY A 410 21.56 5.98 13.43
N TYR A 411 21.32 6.09 12.13
CA TYR A 411 20.24 6.93 11.59
C TYR A 411 19.17 6.05 10.92
N GLU A 412 17.98 6.60 10.75
CA GLU A 412 16.91 6.09 9.91
C GLU A 412 16.63 7.08 8.79
N HIS A 413 16.26 6.58 7.61
CA HIS A 413 15.83 7.45 6.52
C HIS A 413 14.40 7.90 6.78
N ALA A 414 14.11 9.18 6.54
CA ALA A 414 12.79 9.76 6.69
C ALA A 414 12.46 10.65 5.50
N MET A 415 11.19 10.67 5.09
CA MET A 415 10.68 11.64 4.12
C MET A 415 10.03 12.79 4.88
N VAL A 416 10.67 13.96 4.85
CA VAL A 416 10.21 15.15 5.57
C VAL A 416 9.73 16.24 4.61
N THR A 417 8.83 17.10 5.06
CA THR A 417 8.38 18.26 4.29
C THR A 417 9.17 19.49 4.73
N VAL A 418 9.91 20.10 3.81
CA VAL A 418 10.66 21.33 4.05
C VAL A 418 10.07 22.50 3.27
N ILE A 419 10.37 23.72 3.70
CA ILE A 419 9.95 24.97 3.06
C ILE A 419 11.21 25.66 2.55
N ASN A 420 11.33 25.89 1.25
CA ASN A 420 12.47 26.64 0.71
C ASN A 420 12.32 28.16 0.95
N GLU A 421 13.35 28.93 0.63
CA GLU A 421 13.35 30.41 0.78
C GLU A 421 12.21 31.13 0.04
N LYS A 422 11.60 30.49 -0.96
CA LYS A 422 10.46 31.01 -1.73
C LYS A 422 9.11 30.65 -1.11
N GLY A 423 9.09 30.05 0.08
CA GLY A 423 7.87 29.60 0.76
C GLY A 423 7.26 28.32 0.19
N ARG A 424 7.93 27.62 -0.74
CA ARG A 424 7.40 26.38 -1.34
C ARG A 424 7.71 25.18 -0.48
N ARG A 425 6.67 24.39 -0.19
CA ARG A 425 6.77 23.10 0.52
C ARG A 425 7.24 22.01 -0.43
N ARG A 426 8.18 21.17 -0.02
CA ARG A 426 8.67 20.02 -0.79
C ARG A 426 8.95 18.84 0.14
N LYS A 427 8.48 17.64 -0.23
CA LYS A 427 8.83 16.39 0.46
C LYS A 427 10.19 15.91 -0.04
N VAL A 428 11.12 15.65 0.88
CA VAL A 428 12.53 15.36 0.58
C VAL A 428 13.05 14.27 1.51
N LEU A 429 14.06 13.53 1.05
CA LEU A 429 14.76 12.55 1.86
C LEU A 429 15.61 13.27 2.91
N THR A 430 15.62 12.78 4.14
CA THR A 430 16.60 13.15 5.16
C THR A 430 16.92 11.93 6.04
N TYR A 431 17.85 12.08 6.97
CA TYR A 431 18.19 11.04 7.93
C TYR A 431 17.96 11.56 9.33
N LEU A 432 17.27 10.83 10.19
CA LEU A 432 16.99 11.19 11.59
C LEU A 432 17.64 10.17 12.52
N ALA A 433 18.12 10.59 13.70
CA ALA A 433 18.77 9.66 14.63
C ALA A 433 17.75 8.64 15.14
N ALA A 434 18.11 7.35 15.12
CA ALA A 434 17.31 6.30 15.73
C ALA A 434 17.23 6.50 17.25
N ALA A 435 16.09 6.18 17.86
CA ALA A 435 15.84 6.46 19.28
C ALA A 435 16.91 5.83 20.21
N GLU A 436 17.38 4.62 19.91
CA GLU A 436 18.43 3.96 20.70
C GLU A 436 19.81 4.62 20.63
N HIS A 437 20.02 5.53 19.67
CA HIS A 437 21.30 6.19 19.40
C HIS A 437 21.30 7.67 19.82
N ILE A 438 20.32 8.12 20.60
CA ILE A 438 20.22 9.48 21.12
C ILE A 438 20.76 9.55 22.56
N ASP A 439 21.57 10.56 22.85
CA ASP A 439 22.13 10.83 24.18
C ASP A 439 22.41 12.34 24.35
N ASP A 440 21.55 13.01 25.12
CA ASP A 440 21.59 14.46 25.35
C ASP A 440 22.83 14.92 26.12
N GLY A 441 23.59 14.01 26.74
CA GLY A 441 24.85 14.32 27.41
C GLY A 441 26.03 14.49 26.45
N LEU A 442 25.88 14.13 25.19
CA LEU A 442 26.95 14.18 24.20
C LEU A 442 27.23 15.60 23.71
N LYS A 443 28.48 15.82 23.33
CA LYS A 443 28.96 17.05 22.68
C LYS A 443 29.71 16.70 21.40
N PRO A 444 29.64 17.54 20.36
CA PRO A 444 30.41 17.33 19.15
C PRO A 444 31.89 17.64 19.36
N HIS A 445 32.75 17.02 18.54
CA HIS A 445 34.13 17.47 18.41
C HIS A 445 34.21 18.81 17.68
N ALA A 446 35.27 19.58 17.97
CA ALA A 446 35.49 20.89 17.36
C ALA A 446 35.57 20.82 15.83
N TRP A 447 36.27 19.82 15.29
CA TRP A 447 36.37 19.61 13.85
C TRP A 447 35.01 19.29 13.21
N TYR A 448 34.16 18.53 13.90
CA TYR A 448 32.83 18.17 13.39
C TYR A 448 31.92 19.39 13.36
N LYS A 449 31.90 20.17 14.44
CA LYS A 449 31.17 21.45 14.49
C LYS A 449 31.62 22.38 13.37
N GLN A 450 32.92 22.42 13.08
CA GLN A 450 33.47 23.25 12.01
C GLN A 450 32.91 22.86 10.63
N LEU A 451 32.76 21.56 10.32
CA LEU A 451 32.13 21.11 9.07
C LEU A 451 30.68 21.62 8.92
N VAL A 452 29.91 21.59 10.00
CA VAL A 452 28.52 22.07 10.02
C VAL A 452 28.47 23.59 9.84
N LEU A 453 29.38 24.32 10.50
CA LEU A 453 29.52 25.78 10.33
C LEU A 453 29.91 26.16 8.91
N ASP A 454 30.89 25.46 8.33
CA ASP A 454 31.39 25.74 7.00
C ASP A 454 30.32 25.46 5.94
N GLY A 455 29.61 24.32 6.04
CA GLY A 455 28.49 24.02 5.15
C GLY A 455 27.32 25.00 5.28
N GLY A 456 27.00 25.42 6.51
CA GLY A 456 25.98 26.44 6.75
C GLY A 456 26.35 27.79 6.11
N ARG A 457 27.61 28.21 6.23
CA ARG A 457 28.12 29.45 5.64
C ARG A 457 28.27 29.38 4.13
N GLU A 458 28.71 28.24 3.59
CA GLU A 458 28.88 28.01 2.14
C GLU A 458 27.58 28.28 1.39
N HIS A 459 26.45 27.80 1.93
CA HIS A 459 25.14 27.91 1.31
C HIS A 459 24.28 29.07 1.80
N GLY A 460 24.83 29.94 2.66
CA GLY A 460 24.16 31.17 3.08
C GLY A 460 23.01 30.96 4.07
N LEU A 461 23.11 29.98 4.98
CA LEU A 461 22.17 29.91 6.12
C LEU A 461 22.20 31.24 6.89
N PRO A 462 21.05 31.72 7.42
CA PRO A 462 20.99 33.01 8.12
C PRO A 462 22.01 33.08 9.26
N PRO A 463 22.84 34.14 9.35
CA PRO A 463 23.88 34.25 10.37
C PRO A 463 23.36 34.11 11.80
N GLU A 464 22.15 34.60 12.07
CA GLU A 464 21.46 34.46 13.34
C GLU A 464 21.16 33.00 13.70
N TYR A 465 20.70 32.20 12.74
CA TYR A 465 20.44 30.77 12.93
C TYR A 465 21.75 30.02 13.19
N VAL A 466 22.80 30.34 12.42
CA VAL A 466 24.12 29.73 12.60
C VAL A 466 24.70 30.05 13.99
N ALA A 467 24.59 31.31 14.43
CA ALA A 467 25.07 31.74 15.75
C ALA A 467 24.34 31.03 16.89
N GLU A 468 23.00 30.98 16.82
CA GLU A 468 22.14 30.43 17.87
C GLU A 468 22.21 28.90 17.96
N HIS A 469 22.14 28.19 16.83
CA HIS A 469 21.93 26.74 16.82
C HIS A 469 23.18 25.92 16.53
N ILE A 470 24.24 26.52 15.97
CA ILE A 470 25.46 25.81 15.58
C ILE A 470 26.67 26.34 16.37
N GLU A 471 26.93 27.65 16.34
CA GLU A 471 28.14 28.24 16.93
C GLU A 471 28.16 28.13 18.46
N ALA A 472 27.01 28.41 19.10
CA ALA A 472 26.80 28.35 20.55
C ALA A 472 26.98 26.95 21.17
N VAL A 473 27.04 25.89 20.36
CA VAL A 473 27.19 24.51 20.86
C VAL A 473 28.61 24.28 21.38
N GLU A 474 28.70 23.87 22.65
CA GLU A 474 29.97 23.50 23.29
C GLU A 474 30.58 22.26 22.67
N THR A 475 31.91 22.23 22.55
CA THR A 475 32.65 21.13 21.94
C THR A 475 33.49 20.37 22.96
N VAL A 476 33.82 19.12 22.65
CA VAL A 476 34.78 18.30 23.40
C VAL A 476 36.03 18.02 22.58
N HIS A 477 37.18 17.93 23.26
CA HIS A 477 38.45 17.59 22.62
C HIS A 477 38.40 16.16 22.07
N ASP A 478 38.91 15.97 20.86
CA ASP A 478 39.08 14.65 20.26
C ASP A 478 40.41 14.06 20.75
N PRO A 479 40.42 12.93 21.49
CA PRO A 479 41.65 12.33 21.98
C PRO A 479 42.51 11.71 20.85
N VAL A 480 42.01 11.64 19.61
CA VAL A 480 42.73 11.10 18.45
C VAL A 480 42.90 12.21 17.41
N ASP A 481 44.10 12.78 17.30
CA ASP A 481 44.47 13.75 16.27
C ASP A 481 44.42 13.09 14.88
N LYS A 482 43.24 13.04 14.24
CA LYS A 482 43.10 12.68 12.83
C LYS A 482 43.18 13.94 11.99
N LYS A 483 44.40 14.19 11.47
CA LYS A 483 44.67 15.19 10.42
C LYS A 483 43.90 14.91 9.14
#